data_AF-C6A414-F1
#
_entry.id   AF-C6A414-F1
#
_cell.length_a   1.000
_cell.length_b   1.000
_cell.length_c   1.000
_cell.angle_alpha   90.00
_cell.angle_beta   90.00
_cell.angle_gamma   90.00
#
_symmetry.space_group_name_H-M   'P 1'
#
loop_
_entity.id
_entity.type
_entity.pdbx_description
1 polymer ?
#
loop_
_entity_poly.entity_id
_entity_poly.type
_entity_poly.pdbx_seq_one_letter_code
_entity_poly.pdbx_strand_id
1 'polypeptide(L)'
;MKTTFGALSLVFILGVLLVVANPNYGLKFGLGEGNWEEYRYTDQYYIEHGVEEVGGTNIVTDIVFDYRGYDTLGEATVLFTSIAGAVALLRKWRGEE
;
A
#
# COMPACT_ATOMS: atom_id res chain seq x y z
N MET A 1 -14.86 26.70 16.88
CA MET A 1 -14.47 25.60 17.80
C MET A 1 -14.12 24.31 17.06
N LYS A 2 -14.96 23.77 16.15
CA LYS A 2 -14.67 22.51 15.42
C LYS A 2 -13.36 22.52 14.62
N THR A 3 -13.07 23.62 13.92
CA THR A 3 -11.82 23.82 13.17
C THR A 3 -10.58 23.88 14.07
N THR A 4 -10.70 24.53 15.22
CA THR A 4 -9.64 24.60 16.24
C THR A 4 -9.33 23.21 16.80
N PHE A 5 -10.35 22.42 17.16
CA PHE A 5 -10.15 21.05 17.60
C PHE A 5 -9.54 20.17 16.50
N GLY A 6 -10.01 20.31 15.25
CA GLY A 6 -9.44 19.59 14.11
C GLY A 6 -7.96 19.93 13.88
N ALA A 7 -7.60 21.21 13.97
CA ALA A 7 -6.21 21.65 13.84
C ALA A 7 -5.33 21.09 14.98
N LEU A 8 -5.82 21.10 16.22
CA LEU A 8 -5.10 20.53 17.36
C LEU A 8 -4.91 19.01 17.21
N SER A 9 -5.93 18.28 16.76
CA SER A 9 -5.82 16.85 16.48
C SER A 9 -4.82 16.56 15.37
N LEU A 10 -4.77 17.38 14.31
CA LEU A 10 -3.81 17.23 13.23
C LEU A 10 -2.37 17.42 13.75
N VAL A 11 -2.11 18.47 14.53
CA VAL A 11 -0.80 18.74 15.11
C VAL A 11 -0.37 17.61 16.04
N PHE A 12 -1.31 17.09 16.84
CA PHE A 12 -1.04 15.96 17.72
C PHE A 12 -0.66 14.70 16.93
N ILE A 13 -1.45 14.32 15.92
CA ILE A 13 -1.16 13.15 15.07
C ILE A 13 0.18 13.31 14.36
N LEU A 14 0.44 14.50 13.79
CA LEU A 14 1.72 14.78 13.14
C LEU A 14 2.89 14.65 14.12
N GLY A 15 2.76 15.19 15.33
CA GLY A 15 3.76 15.06 16.39
C GLY A 15 4.06 13.60 16.73
N VAL A 16 3.01 12.77 16.88
CA VAL A 16 3.17 11.32 17.14
C VAL A 16 3.87 10.63 15.97
N LEU A 17 3.46 10.91 14.72
CA LEU A 17 4.08 10.31 13.54
C LEU A 17 5.56 10.68 13.42
N LEU A 18 5.94 11.92 13.73
CA LEU A 18 7.34 12.35 13.73
C LEU A 18 8.18 11.66 14.80
N VAL A 19 7.62 11.38 15.98
CA VAL A 19 8.30 10.61 17.03
C VAL A 19 8.51 9.16 16.59
N VAL A 20 7.49 8.52 16.00
CA VAL A 20 7.59 7.14 15.47
C VAL A 20 8.59 7.05 14.31
N ALA A 21 8.63 8.07 13.45
CA ALA A 21 9.58 8.14 12.35
C ALA A 21 11.03 8.40 12.79
N ASN A 22 11.27 8.77 14.05
CA ASN A 22 12.62 9.07 14.55
C ASN A 22 13.45 7.78 14.69
N PRO A 23 14.60 7.65 14.02
CA PRO A 23 15.42 6.43 14.06
C PRO A 23 15.96 6.04 15.44
N ASN A 24 16.06 6.99 16.38
CA ASN A 24 16.56 6.70 17.72
C ASN A 24 15.53 5.99 18.62
N TYR A 25 14.24 6.14 18.31
CA TYR A 25 13.14 5.66 19.17
C TYR A 25 12.14 4.76 18.43
N GLY A 26 12.14 4.77 17.09
CA GLY A 26 11.16 4.07 16.27
C GLY A 26 11.79 3.44 15.03
N LEU A 27 11.36 3.89 13.84
CA LEU A 27 11.73 3.25 12.58
C LEU A 27 13.21 3.43 12.25
N LYS A 28 13.94 2.31 12.16
CA LYS A 28 15.35 2.30 11.72
C LYS A 28 15.43 2.50 10.21
N PHE A 29 16.21 3.49 9.77
CA PHE A 29 16.51 3.73 8.37
C PHE A 29 17.90 3.18 8.01
N GLY A 30 18.05 2.61 6.82
CA GLY A 30 19.33 2.04 6.36
C GLY A 30 19.75 0.79 7.13
N LEU A 31 18.86 -0.21 7.22
CA LEU A 31 19.19 -1.50 7.81
C LEU A 31 20.37 -2.14 7.06
N GLY A 32 21.39 -2.59 7.79
CA GLY A 32 22.52 -3.34 7.25
C GLY A 32 22.38 -4.84 7.49
N GLU A 33 23.34 -5.61 6.97
CA GLU A 33 23.34 -7.09 6.93
C GLU A 33 22.94 -7.73 8.28
N GLY A 34 23.53 -7.30 9.40
CA GLY A 34 23.26 -7.90 10.72
C GLY A 34 21.83 -7.71 11.26
N ASN A 35 21.06 -6.75 10.74
CA ASN A 35 19.69 -6.48 11.17
C ASN A 35 18.66 -6.84 10.08
N TRP A 36 19.11 -7.29 8.90
CA TRP A 36 18.20 -7.49 7.76
C TRP A 36 17.23 -8.63 8.03
N GLU A 37 17.73 -9.80 8.41
CA GLU A 37 16.88 -10.96 8.71
C GLU A 37 15.96 -10.70 9.91
N GLU A 38 16.42 -9.97 10.94
CA GLU A 38 15.60 -9.65 12.12
C GLU A 38 14.31 -8.88 11.74
N TYR A 39 14.42 -7.91 10.81
CA TYR A 39 13.30 -7.04 10.46
C TYR A 39 12.65 -7.34 9.11
N ARG A 40 13.28 -8.15 8.24
CA ARG A 40 12.91 -8.36 6.82
C ARG A 40 13.02 -9.82 6.38
N TYR A 41 12.92 -10.79 7.30
CA TYR A 41 12.97 -12.22 6.98
C TYR A 41 11.99 -12.65 5.86
N THR A 42 10.79 -12.07 5.79
CA THR A 42 9.82 -12.40 4.73
C THR A 42 10.30 -11.93 3.35
N ASP A 43 10.92 -10.76 3.27
CA ASP A 43 11.47 -10.25 2.01
C ASP A 43 12.62 -11.14 1.54
N GLN A 44 13.46 -11.58 2.49
CA GLN A 44 14.54 -12.53 2.23
C GLN A 44 14.01 -13.86 1.67
N TYR A 45 12.93 -14.39 2.24
CA TYR A 45 12.29 -15.62 1.76
C TYR A 45 11.88 -15.49 0.28
N TYR A 46 11.19 -14.41 -0.10
CA TYR A 46 10.78 -14.20 -1.48
C TYR A 46 11.95 -14.05 -2.44
N ILE A 47 13.04 -13.43 -2.01
CA ILE A 47 14.26 -13.29 -2.83
C ILE A 47 14.92 -14.65 -3.06
N GLU A 48 14.98 -15.50 -2.05
CA GLU A 48 15.66 -16.80 -2.10
C GLU A 48 14.84 -17.86 -2.85
N HIS A 49 13.52 -17.90 -2.66
CA HIS A 49 12.67 -19.00 -3.13
C HIS A 49 11.75 -18.61 -4.30
N GLY A 50 11.53 -17.31 -4.54
CA GLY A 50 10.51 -16.86 -5.49
C GLY A 50 10.70 -17.34 -6.92
N VAL A 51 11.95 -17.45 -7.38
CA VAL A 51 12.25 -17.97 -8.73
C VAL A 51 11.88 -19.45 -8.87
N GLU A 52 12.11 -20.27 -7.83
CA GLU A 52 11.79 -21.70 -7.86
C GLU A 52 10.29 -21.95 -7.69
N GLU A 53 9.62 -21.18 -6.84
CA GLU A 53 8.20 -21.35 -6.54
C GLU A 53 7.29 -20.82 -7.65
N VAL A 54 7.60 -19.66 -8.24
CA VAL A 54 6.76 -18.97 -9.23
C VAL A 54 7.29 -19.13 -10.67
N GLY A 55 8.60 -19.35 -10.83
CA GLY A 55 9.24 -19.49 -12.15
C GLY A 55 9.60 -18.18 -12.84
N GLY A 56 9.21 -17.03 -12.26
CA GLY A 56 9.60 -15.70 -12.74
C GLY A 56 10.98 -15.29 -12.23
N THR A 57 11.71 -14.49 -13.02
CA THR A 57 12.96 -13.86 -12.56
C THR A 57 12.72 -12.46 -11.97
N ASN A 58 11.47 -12.00 -11.95
CA ASN A 58 11.10 -10.68 -11.45
C ASN A 58 10.24 -10.84 -10.20
N ILE A 59 10.93 -10.88 -9.06
CA ILE A 59 10.32 -11.10 -7.74
C ILE A 59 9.21 -10.09 -7.43
N VAL A 60 9.30 -8.85 -7.93
CA VAL A 60 8.24 -7.84 -7.68
C VAL A 60 6.94 -8.25 -8.37
N THR A 61 6.99 -8.67 -9.63
CA THR A 61 5.79 -9.13 -10.35
C THR A 61 5.31 -10.47 -9.81
N ASP A 62 6.21 -11.35 -9.40
CA ASP A 62 5.86 -12.66 -8.82
C ASP A 62 5.09 -12.49 -7.51
N ILE A 63 5.52 -11.57 -6.64
CA ILE A 63 4.79 -11.24 -5.41
C ILE A 63 3.42 -10.66 -5.73
N VAL A 64 3.34 -9.66 -6.61
CA VAL A 64 2.07 -8.93 -6.86
C VAL A 64 1.04 -9.82 -7.56
N PHE A 65 1.44 -10.69 -8.50
CA PHE A 65 0.50 -11.50 -9.28
C PHE A 65 0.31 -12.93 -8.79
N ASP A 66 1.31 -13.55 -8.17
CA ASP A 66 1.19 -14.94 -7.69
C ASP A 66 0.87 -14.97 -6.20
N TYR A 67 1.84 -14.67 -5.33
CA TYR A 67 1.65 -14.72 -3.87
C TYR A 67 0.52 -13.82 -3.36
N ARG A 68 0.38 -12.62 -3.94
CA ARG A 68 -0.59 -11.59 -3.53
C ARG A 68 -1.55 -11.21 -4.65
N GLY A 69 -1.78 -12.12 -5.60
CA GLY A 69 -2.69 -11.87 -6.73
C GLY A 69 -4.12 -11.48 -6.34
N TYR A 70 -4.58 -11.88 -5.14
CA TYR A 70 -5.90 -11.49 -4.63
C TYR A 70 -6.01 -9.99 -4.36
N ASP A 71 -4.93 -9.33 -3.91
CA ASP A 71 -4.90 -7.88 -3.70
C ASP A 71 -5.03 -7.16 -5.05
N THR A 72 -4.32 -7.63 -6.08
CA THR A 72 -4.38 -7.07 -7.46
C THR A 72 -5.74 -7.31 -8.12
N LEU A 73 -6.41 -8.43 -7.86
CA LEU A 73 -7.80 -8.62 -8.27
C LEU A 73 -8.72 -7.58 -7.64
N GLY A 74 -8.49 -7.25 -6.36
CA GLY A 74 -9.17 -6.16 -5.66
C GLY A 74 -8.90 -4.80 -6.30
N GLU A 75 -7.64 -4.48 -6.61
CA GLU A 75 -7.27 -3.24 -7.30
C GLU A 75 -7.98 -3.10 -8.66
N ALA A 76 -7.99 -4.17 -9.47
CA ALA A 76 -8.71 -4.20 -10.74
C ALA A 76 -10.22 -3.99 -10.56
N THR A 77 -10.80 -4.58 -9.51
CA THR A 77 -12.22 -4.42 -9.18
C THR A 77 -12.54 -2.99 -8.76
N VAL A 78 -11.69 -2.35 -7.96
CA VAL A 78 -11.83 -0.94 -7.56
C VAL A 78 -11.78 -0.03 -8.78
N LEU A 79 -10.81 -0.22 -9.67
CA LEU A 79 -10.72 0.57 -10.90
C LEU A 79 -11.93 0.37 -11.81
N PHE A 80 -12.35 -0.89 -12.01
CA PHE A 80 -13.53 -1.22 -12.82
C PHE A 80 -14.79 -0.55 -12.27
N THR A 81 -15.06 -0.71 -10.98
CA THR A 81 -16.25 -0.12 -10.34
C THR A 81 -16.20 1.41 -10.32
N SER A 82 -15.03 2.01 -10.15
CA SER A 82 -14.84 3.47 -10.21
C SER A 82 -15.23 4.04 -11.58
N ILE A 83 -14.74 3.42 -12.66
CA ILE A 83 -15.05 3.84 -14.02
C ILE A 83 -16.53 3.57 -14.35
N ALA A 84 -17.04 2.38 -13.99
CA ALA A 84 -18.44 2.04 -14.20
C ALA A 84 -19.38 3.02 -13.48
N GLY A 85 -19.06 3.41 -12.25
CA GLY A 85 -19.81 4.40 -11.48
C GLY A 85 -19.78 5.79 -12.12
N ALA A 86 -18.60 6.25 -12.56
CA ALA A 86 -18.47 7.53 -13.25
C ALA A 86 -19.31 7.58 -14.54
N VAL A 87 -19.24 6.54 -15.37
CA VAL A 87 -20.04 6.42 -16.60
C VAL A 87 -21.54 6.39 -16.28
N ALA A 88 -21.95 5.65 -15.24
CA ALA A 88 -23.35 5.57 -14.83
C ALA A 88 -23.91 6.93 -14.40
N LEU A 89 -23.12 7.78 -13.74
CA LEU A 89 -23.50 9.14 -13.35
C LEU A 89 -23.55 10.12 -14.54
N LEU A 90 -22.64 9.97 -15.51
CA LEU A 90 -22.52 10.86 -16.67
C LEU A 90 -23.43 10.49 -17.85
N ARG A 91 -24.21 9.41 -17.75
CA ARG A 91 -25.12 8.99 -18.83
C ARG A 91 -26.19 10.05 -19.12
N LYS A 92 -26.49 10.31 -20.40
CA LYS A 92 -27.55 11.25 -20.81
C LYS A 92 -28.90 10.82 -20.24
N TRP A 93 -29.66 11.78 -19.70
CA TRP A 93 -31.05 11.53 -19.30
C TRP A 93 -31.93 11.37 -20.54
N ARG A 94 -32.78 10.33 -20.54
CA ARG A 94 -33.65 9.94 -21.67
C ARG A 94 -34.85 10.89 -21.89
N GLY A 95 -34.83 12.10 -21.32
CA GLY A 95 -35.95 13.06 -21.35
C GLY A 95 -35.69 14.34 -22.15
N GLU A 96 -34.53 14.46 -22.81
CA GLU A 96 -34.24 15.56 -23.73
C GLU A 96 -34.31 15.04 -25.16
N GLU A 97 -35.54 14.92 -25.66
CA GLU A 97 -35.88 15.17 -27.07
C GLU A 97 -36.16 16.67 -27.25
#